data_AF-A0A5N6QT04-F1
#
_entry.id   AF-A0A5N6QT04-F1
#
_cell.length_a   1.000
_cell.length_b   1.000
_cell.length_c   1.000
_cell.angle_alpha   90.00
_cell.angle_beta   90.00
_cell.angle_gamma   90.00
#
_symmetry.space_group_name_H-M   'P 1'
#
loop_
_entity.id
_entity.type
_entity.pdbx_description
1 polymer ?
#
loop_
_entity_poly.entity_id
_entity_poly.type
_entity_poly.pdbx_seq_one_letter_code
_entity_poly.pdbx_strand_id
1 'polypeptide(L)'
;MDVPATDAEFVAEKIENGKEEGPLFKCDLSDSEFAHKIAQMFLPGLATACVDSTTGDIFKTPASVAVDLRKEMVEYLTQRSENFLAESVILEAGPDHPYDIVCDFVDDFATSKRNLFGRVSGWLLSEKREEKIDDFVQEMEINGFWLLDGREAIGHVLLKNVDFKNAFHCNRKFMSAEGLAEHVCHCSFRPMACTNGSCNARFCASQLEKHDSVCPFKIIPCEQKCSDSITRREMDRHCITVCPMKLVNCPFYALGCQSTLPCCMIEQHCSDTIHFHLLYVLQVLHKEASEDDLKRRVEQLEQAASSSWLAEAREVRSLTSKVKDLEAKLGPIEAHIKNKDSEENVEISNISNALDEAHINEDSQERMGASKLVNASGEAESLS
;
A
#
# COMPACT_ATOMS: atom_id res chain seq x y z
N MET A 1 28.23 22.35 70.31
CA MET A 1 27.29 21.64 69.42
C MET A 1 26.85 22.65 68.35
N ASP A 2 27.72 23.18 67.51
CA ASP A 2 28.69 22.59 66.56
C ASP A 2 28.04 21.98 65.30
N VAL A 3 28.03 22.82 64.24
CA VAL A 3 28.39 22.56 62.82
C VAL A 3 27.37 21.78 61.96
N PRO A 4 27.23 22.01 60.61
CA PRO A 4 27.82 23.02 59.71
C PRO A 4 26.84 23.81 58.82
N ALA A 5 27.32 24.98 58.38
CA ALA A 5 26.98 25.59 57.09
C ALA A 5 27.65 24.80 55.95
N THR A 6 26.95 24.58 54.85
CA THR A 6 27.55 24.08 53.59
C THR A 6 27.40 25.14 52.52
N ASP A 7 28.48 25.88 52.32
CA ASP A 7 28.78 26.61 51.10
C ASP A 7 28.86 25.61 49.94
N ALA A 8 27.96 25.74 48.97
CA ALA A 8 28.19 25.21 47.64
C ALA A 8 28.58 26.40 46.75
N GLU A 9 29.88 26.67 46.69
CA GLU A 9 30.48 27.59 45.75
C GLU A 9 30.02 27.24 44.32
N PHE A 10 29.35 28.20 43.67
CA PHE A 10 29.29 28.26 42.22
C PHE A 10 30.73 28.37 41.71
N VAL A 11 31.27 27.26 41.22
CA VAL A 11 32.50 27.29 40.41
C VAL A 11 32.13 27.96 39.10
N ALA A 12 32.32 29.27 39.05
CA ALA A 12 32.43 30.01 37.80
C ALA A 12 33.63 29.43 37.06
N GLU A 13 33.38 28.65 36.00
CA GLU A 13 34.41 28.27 35.05
C GLU A 13 35.08 29.55 34.53
N LYS A 14 36.35 29.70 34.90
CA LYS A 14 37.22 30.78 34.45
C LYS A 14 37.22 30.77 32.93
N ILE A 15 36.81 31.88 32.35
CA ILE A 15 37.10 32.25 30.96
C ILE A 15 38.62 32.35 30.83
N GLU A 16 39.26 31.28 30.33
CA GLU A 16 40.61 31.39 29.77
C GLU A 16 40.51 32.14 28.44
N ASN A 17 40.71 33.45 28.50
CA ASN A 17 41.01 34.25 27.32
C ASN A 17 42.42 33.91 26.82
N GLY A 18 42.53 33.50 25.56
CA GLY A 18 43.75 33.71 24.77
C GLY A 18 44.39 32.49 24.12
N LYS A 19 43.69 31.87 23.17
CA LYS A 19 44.32 31.43 21.91
C LYS A 19 43.45 31.97 20.79
N GLU A 20 44.06 32.62 19.80
CA GLU A 20 43.38 33.02 18.56
C GLU A 20 42.64 31.79 18.03
N GLU A 21 41.32 31.74 18.19
CA GLU A 21 40.48 30.75 17.55
C GLU A 21 40.63 30.99 16.06
N GLY A 22 41.45 30.17 15.40
CA GLY A 22 41.49 30.11 13.95
C GLY A 22 40.08 29.95 13.38
N PRO A 23 39.86 30.27 12.10
CA PRO A 23 38.53 30.23 11.49
C PRO A 23 37.85 28.89 11.77
N LEU A 24 36.70 28.93 12.45
CA LEU A 24 35.94 27.74 12.78
C LEU A 24 35.12 27.32 11.56
N PHE A 25 35.53 26.24 10.91
CA PHE A 25 34.87 25.69 9.74
C PHE A 25 33.60 24.94 10.17
N LYS A 26 32.45 25.25 9.55
CA LYS A 26 31.16 24.61 9.86
C LYS A 26 30.75 23.64 8.77
N CYS A 27 30.08 22.55 9.14
CA CYS A 27 29.44 21.68 8.18
C CYS A 27 28.14 22.32 7.68
N ASP A 28 28.01 22.45 6.36
CA ASP A 28 26.87 23.08 5.72
C ASP A 28 25.84 22.08 5.16
N LEU A 29 25.99 20.80 5.48
CA LEU A 29 25.10 19.75 4.98
C LEU A 29 23.77 19.72 5.74
N SER A 30 22.70 19.51 4.99
CA SER A 30 21.32 19.36 5.48
C SER A 30 20.54 18.40 4.60
N ASP A 31 19.38 17.95 5.08
CA ASP A 31 18.51 17.03 4.37
C ASP A 31 17.99 17.66 3.07
N SER A 32 18.44 17.13 1.93
CA SER A 32 18.07 17.63 0.61
C SER A 32 16.60 17.36 0.25
N GLU A 33 16.01 16.26 0.73
CA GLU A 33 14.57 15.99 0.50
C GLU A 33 13.73 17.05 1.23
N PHE A 34 14.19 17.45 2.42
CA PHE A 34 13.52 18.47 3.21
C PHE A 34 13.66 19.88 2.61
N ALA A 35 14.87 20.26 2.19
CA ALA A 35 15.10 21.52 1.49
C ALA A 35 14.30 21.61 0.18
N HIS A 36 14.16 20.49 -0.55
CA HIS A 36 13.31 20.40 -1.72
C HIS A 36 11.83 20.66 -1.39
N LYS A 37 11.30 20.07 -0.31
CA LYS A 37 9.92 20.34 0.13
C LYS A 37 9.70 21.81 0.47
N ILE A 38 10.62 22.44 1.20
CA ILE A 38 10.60 23.88 1.47
C ILE A 38 10.67 24.69 0.15
N ALA A 39 11.47 24.26 -0.82
CA ALA A 39 11.57 24.93 -2.10
C ALA A 39 10.29 24.87 -2.93
N GLN A 40 9.48 23.81 -2.80
CA GLN A 40 8.22 23.64 -3.54
C GLN A 40 7.14 24.63 -3.11
N MET A 41 7.09 25.03 -1.85
CA MET A 41 6.05 25.93 -1.32
C MET A 41 6.26 27.41 -1.69
N PHE A 42 7.45 27.82 -2.14
CA PHE A 42 7.72 29.23 -2.47
C PHE A 42 6.93 29.73 -3.68
N LEU A 43 6.70 28.90 -4.70
CA LEU A 43 5.92 29.32 -5.87
C LEU A 43 4.46 29.57 -5.51
N PRO A 44 3.73 28.63 -4.87
CA PRO A 44 2.37 28.89 -4.40
C PRO A 44 2.27 30.09 -3.46
N GLY A 45 3.21 30.24 -2.52
CA GLY A 45 3.24 31.39 -1.60
C GLY A 45 3.44 32.72 -2.31
N LEU A 46 4.38 32.77 -3.27
CA LEU A 46 4.61 33.96 -4.08
C LEU A 46 3.42 34.27 -5.00
N ALA A 47 2.85 33.26 -5.65
CA ALA A 47 1.67 33.42 -6.51
C ALA A 47 0.48 33.96 -5.72
N THR A 48 0.25 33.42 -4.52
CA THR A 48 -0.75 33.91 -3.56
C THR A 48 -0.55 35.40 -3.27
N ALA A 49 0.68 35.82 -2.94
CA ALA A 49 1.00 37.23 -2.71
C ALA A 49 0.77 38.12 -3.95
N CYS A 50 1.13 37.63 -5.15
CA CYS A 50 0.94 38.36 -6.40
C CYS A 50 -0.53 38.53 -6.77
N VAL A 51 -1.33 37.46 -6.67
CA VAL A 51 -2.76 37.47 -6.97
C VAL A 51 -3.50 38.36 -5.96
N ASP A 52 -3.25 38.19 -4.67
CA ASP A 52 -3.96 38.96 -3.64
C ASP A 52 -3.58 40.44 -3.62
N SER A 53 -2.34 40.80 -3.98
CA SER A 53 -1.90 42.21 -4.05
C SER A 53 -2.45 42.95 -5.27
N THR A 54 -2.81 42.24 -6.33
CA THR A 54 -3.30 42.81 -7.61
C THR A 54 -4.81 42.64 -7.80
N THR A 55 -5.49 41.90 -6.92
CA THR A 55 -6.93 41.69 -6.99
C THR A 55 -7.69 43.01 -6.93
N GLY A 56 -8.47 43.32 -7.97
CA GLY A 56 -9.23 44.57 -8.07
C GLY A 56 -8.43 45.78 -8.56
N ASP A 57 -7.14 45.61 -8.87
CA ASP A 57 -6.32 46.62 -9.55
C ASP A 57 -6.45 46.44 -11.07
N ILE A 58 -6.73 47.52 -11.81
CA ILE A 58 -6.88 47.50 -13.27
C ILE A 58 -5.55 47.79 -14.01
N PHE A 59 -4.52 48.25 -13.29
CA PHE A 59 -3.23 48.62 -13.87
C PHE A 59 -2.14 47.59 -13.58
N LYS A 60 -2.33 46.72 -12.58
CA LYS A 60 -1.35 45.71 -12.18
C LYS A 60 -1.88 44.30 -12.42
N THR A 61 -0.97 43.44 -12.89
CA THR A 61 -1.20 42.00 -13.03
C THR A 61 -0.26 41.23 -12.10
N PRO A 62 -0.56 39.97 -11.75
CA PRO A 62 0.34 39.13 -10.95
C PRO A 62 1.77 39.10 -11.52
N ALA A 63 1.90 38.93 -12.84
CA ALA A 63 3.18 38.95 -13.54
C ALA A 63 3.95 40.29 -13.35
N SER A 64 3.24 41.43 -13.34
CA SER A 64 3.86 42.75 -13.21
C SER A 64 4.52 43.02 -11.85
N VAL A 65 4.08 42.31 -10.79
CA VAL A 65 4.59 42.48 -9.42
C VAL A 65 5.50 41.34 -8.96
N ALA A 66 5.57 40.25 -9.73
CA ALA A 66 6.20 39.00 -9.30
C ALA A 66 7.69 39.13 -9.00
N VAL A 67 8.44 39.90 -9.80
CA VAL A 67 9.89 40.08 -9.62
C VAL A 67 10.20 40.77 -8.28
N ASP A 68 9.48 41.85 -7.98
CA ASP A 68 9.65 42.63 -6.76
C ASP A 68 9.21 41.83 -5.54
N LEU A 69 8.03 41.19 -5.60
CA LEU A 69 7.52 40.37 -4.51
C LEU A 69 8.40 39.14 -4.25
N ARG A 70 9.02 38.54 -5.27
CA ARG A 70 10.01 37.46 -5.07
C ARG A 70 11.18 37.95 -4.22
N LYS A 71 11.73 39.11 -4.56
CA LYS A 71 12.87 39.69 -3.83
C LYS A 71 12.48 39.99 -2.38
N GLU A 72 11.33 40.65 -2.18
CA GLU A 72 10.81 40.94 -0.85
C GLU A 72 10.54 39.67 -0.04
N MET A 73 10.04 38.61 -0.68
CA MET A 73 9.79 37.32 -0.03
C MET A 73 11.09 36.70 0.48
N VAL A 74 12.13 36.64 -0.35
CA VAL A 74 13.43 36.08 0.05
C VAL A 74 14.02 36.86 1.22
N GLU A 75 14.03 38.19 1.13
CA GLU A 75 14.54 39.06 2.20
C GLU A 75 13.75 38.86 3.51
N TYR A 76 12.42 38.85 3.42
CA TYR A 76 11.54 38.61 4.57
C TYR A 76 11.80 37.25 5.23
N LEU A 77 11.81 36.17 4.44
CA LEU A 77 11.98 34.80 4.96
C LEU A 77 13.36 34.62 5.61
N THR A 78 14.42 35.13 4.97
CA THR A 78 15.77 35.08 5.54
C THR A 78 15.81 35.81 6.88
N GLN A 79 15.37 37.07 6.93
CA GLN A 79 15.36 37.87 8.16
C GLN A 79 14.50 37.23 9.26
N ARG A 80 13.32 36.71 8.92
CA ARG A 80 12.41 36.07 9.86
C ARG A 80 13.01 34.80 10.46
N SER A 81 13.65 33.99 9.63
CA SER A 81 14.30 32.75 10.05
C SER A 81 15.53 32.99 10.93
N GLU A 82 16.34 34.01 10.65
CA GLU A 82 17.51 34.37 11.48
C GLU A 82 17.11 34.81 12.90
N ASN A 83 15.99 35.53 13.01
CA ASN A 83 15.47 36.00 14.30
C ASN A 83 14.66 34.94 15.07
N PHE A 84 14.31 33.82 14.42
CA PHE A 84 13.46 32.78 15.02
C PHE A 84 14.03 32.17 16.31
N LEU A 85 15.34 31.99 16.38
CA LEU A 85 16.00 31.45 17.59
C LEU A 85 15.85 32.38 18.80
N ALA A 86 15.84 33.70 18.58
CA ALA A 86 15.67 34.66 19.67
C ALA A 86 14.23 34.66 20.21
N GLU A 87 13.24 34.45 19.35
CA GLU A 87 11.82 34.44 19.73
C GLU A 87 11.37 33.12 20.36
N SER A 88 11.84 31.97 19.85
CA SER A 88 11.44 30.64 20.35
C SER A 88 11.93 30.37 21.78
N VAL A 89 13.09 30.92 22.17
CA VAL A 89 13.60 30.88 23.55
C VAL A 89 12.72 31.67 24.52
N ILE A 90 12.02 32.71 24.03
CA ILE A 90 11.17 33.58 24.86
C ILE A 90 9.79 32.98 25.10
N LEU A 91 9.26 32.23 24.13
CA LEU A 91 7.85 31.83 24.10
C LEU A 91 7.54 30.46 24.74
N GLU A 92 8.55 29.67 25.15
CA GLU A 92 8.41 28.27 25.62
C GLU A 92 7.43 27.43 24.77
N ALA A 93 7.31 27.76 23.48
CA ALA A 93 6.45 27.05 22.56
C ALA A 93 7.09 25.70 22.22
N GLY A 94 6.29 24.64 22.27
CA GLY A 94 6.70 23.33 21.78
C GLY A 94 7.16 23.45 20.32
N PRO A 95 8.21 22.72 19.92
CA PRO A 95 8.83 23.01 18.64
C PRO A 95 8.07 22.40 17.50
N ASP A 96 7.43 23.29 16.74
CA ASP A 96 6.85 22.95 15.45
C ASP A 96 7.93 22.42 14.51
N HIS A 97 7.51 21.53 13.61
CA HIS A 97 8.40 20.91 12.65
C HIS A 97 8.97 21.99 11.70
N PRO A 98 10.25 21.96 11.31
CA PRO A 98 10.88 23.04 10.52
C PRO A 98 10.14 23.41 9.23
N TYR A 99 9.43 22.45 8.62
CA TYR A 99 8.58 22.72 7.46
C TYR A 99 7.40 23.64 7.81
N ASP A 100 6.72 23.37 8.93
CA ASP A 100 5.52 24.10 9.35
C ASP A 100 5.90 25.54 9.72
N ILE A 101 7.03 25.73 10.40
CA ILE A 101 7.57 27.06 10.72
C ILE A 101 7.80 27.89 9.44
N VAL A 102 8.40 27.28 8.42
CA VAL A 102 8.63 27.98 7.15
C VAL A 102 7.31 28.19 6.39
N CYS A 103 6.35 27.26 6.51
CA CYS A 103 4.98 27.42 6.01
C CYS A 103 4.32 28.68 6.57
N ASP A 104 4.34 28.82 7.89
CA ASP A 104 3.77 29.98 8.57
C ASP A 104 4.44 31.29 8.11
N PHE A 105 5.77 31.29 7.93
CA PHE A 105 6.46 32.48 7.42
C PHE A 105 6.01 32.86 6.01
N VAL A 106 5.82 31.87 5.12
CA VAL A 106 5.36 32.11 3.75
C VAL A 106 3.92 32.62 3.74
N ASP A 107 3.05 32.06 4.59
CA ASP A 107 1.64 32.46 4.71
C ASP A 107 1.49 33.86 5.32
N ASP A 108 2.30 34.19 6.34
CA ASP A 108 2.41 35.52 6.92
C ASP A 108 2.86 36.54 5.88
N PHE A 109 3.88 36.19 5.09
CA PHE A 109 4.35 37.04 3.99
C PHE A 109 3.22 37.29 2.99
N ALA A 110 2.56 36.24 2.49
CA ALA A 110 1.48 36.40 1.52
C ALA A 110 0.31 37.22 2.08
N THR A 111 -0.06 36.99 3.34
CA THR A 111 -1.09 37.76 4.05
C THR A 111 -0.71 39.24 4.16
N SER A 112 0.56 39.55 4.40
CA SER A 112 1.05 40.93 4.48
C SER A 112 0.90 41.72 3.17
N LYS A 113 0.84 41.04 2.02
CA LYS A 113 0.72 41.65 0.68
C LYS A 113 -0.72 41.85 0.22
N ARG A 114 -1.72 41.39 0.97
CA ARG A 114 -3.15 41.52 0.62
C ARG A 114 -3.60 42.98 0.54
N ASN A 115 -4.20 43.36 -0.59
CA ASN A 115 -4.87 44.63 -0.75
C ASN A 115 -6.31 44.60 -0.17
N LEU A 116 -7.08 45.69 -0.28
CA LEU A 116 -8.40 45.80 0.32
C LEU A 116 -9.39 44.72 -0.15
N PHE A 117 -9.37 44.37 -1.45
CA PHE A 117 -10.23 43.33 -2.01
C PHE A 117 -9.70 41.92 -1.69
N GLY A 118 -8.38 41.77 -1.61
CA GLY A 118 -7.71 40.55 -1.13
C GLY A 118 -8.03 40.18 0.32
N ARG A 119 -8.63 41.08 1.11
CA ARG A 119 -9.07 40.83 2.50
C ARG A 119 -10.54 40.43 2.64
N VAL A 120 -11.32 40.46 1.55
CA VAL A 120 -12.74 40.12 1.59
C VAL A 120 -12.89 38.61 1.78
N SER A 121 -13.59 38.17 2.83
CA SER A 121 -13.77 36.74 3.14
C SER A 121 -14.38 35.94 1.98
N GLY A 122 -15.27 36.56 1.21
CA GLY A 122 -15.85 35.94 0.00
C GLY A 122 -14.86 35.77 -1.16
N TRP A 123 -13.80 36.57 -1.21
CA TRP A 123 -12.70 36.37 -2.15
C TRP A 123 -11.73 35.29 -1.66
N LEU A 124 -11.39 35.32 -0.37
CA LEU A 124 -10.45 34.37 0.24
C LEU A 124 -10.90 32.91 0.13
N LEU A 125 -12.21 32.67 0.20
CA LEU A 125 -12.82 31.34 0.06
C LEU A 125 -13.31 31.04 -1.36
N SER A 126 -12.90 31.84 -2.36
CA SER A 126 -13.39 31.71 -3.72
C SER A 126 -12.58 30.70 -4.52
N GLU A 127 -13.24 29.72 -5.14
CA GLU A 127 -12.62 28.80 -6.12
C GLU A 127 -11.90 29.59 -7.25
N LYS A 128 -12.48 30.71 -7.68
CA LYS A 128 -11.87 31.60 -8.69
C LYS A 128 -10.54 32.19 -8.26
N ARG A 129 -10.31 32.36 -6.95
CA ARG A 129 -9.01 32.81 -6.42
C ARG A 129 -8.00 31.68 -6.52
N GLU A 130 -8.37 30.47 -6.13
CA GLU A 130 -7.53 29.28 -6.20
C GLU A 130 -7.13 28.97 -7.64
N GLU A 131 -8.07 28.97 -8.57
CA GLU A 131 -7.81 28.80 -10.01
C GLU A 131 -6.78 29.80 -10.53
N LYS A 132 -6.89 31.08 -10.16
CA LYS A 132 -5.93 32.12 -10.57
C LYS A 132 -4.54 31.90 -9.98
N ILE A 133 -4.45 31.35 -8.78
CA ILE A 133 -3.17 31.04 -8.15
C ILE A 133 -2.53 29.88 -8.89
N ASP A 134 -3.28 28.81 -9.14
CA ASP A 134 -2.79 27.62 -9.83
C ASP A 134 -2.37 27.93 -11.28
N ASP A 135 -3.19 28.69 -12.02
CA ASP A 135 -2.86 29.18 -13.36
C ASP A 135 -1.55 29.97 -13.36
N PHE A 136 -1.36 30.83 -12.36
CA PHE A 136 -0.16 31.67 -12.27
C PHE A 136 1.07 30.88 -11.81
N VAL A 137 0.94 29.90 -10.91
CA VAL A 137 2.02 28.96 -10.56
C VAL A 137 2.46 28.21 -11.82
N GLN A 138 1.51 27.69 -12.60
CA GLN A 138 1.82 26.99 -13.84
C GLN A 138 2.52 27.90 -14.86
N GLU A 139 2.07 29.16 -15.00
CA GLU A 139 2.73 30.15 -15.84
C GLU A 139 4.20 30.37 -15.40
N MET A 140 4.44 30.53 -14.09
CA MET A 140 5.78 30.72 -13.53
C MET A 140 6.68 29.51 -13.77
N GLU A 141 6.15 28.28 -13.69
CA GLU A 141 6.89 27.05 -13.95
C GLU A 141 7.25 26.89 -15.42
N ILE A 142 6.29 27.09 -16.33
CA ILE A 142 6.50 26.99 -17.79
C ILE A 142 7.56 28.00 -18.24
N ASN A 143 7.51 29.22 -17.69
CA ASN A 143 8.44 30.29 -18.04
C ASN A 143 9.78 30.20 -17.31
N GLY A 144 9.95 29.25 -16.38
CA GLY A 144 11.16 29.12 -15.57
C GLY A 144 11.44 30.37 -14.71
N PHE A 145 10.39 31.07 -14.28
CA PHE A 145 10.49 32.36 -13.57
C PHE A 145 11.37 32.28 -12.32
N TRP A 146 11.27 31.17 -11.59
CA TRP A 146 12.10 30.89 -10.41
C TRP A 146 12.55 29.44 -10.46
N LEU A 147 13.79 29.19 -10.87
CA LEU A 147 14.31 27.83 -11.03
C LEU A 147 14.39 27.09 -9.69
N LEU A 148 14.18 25.77 -9.74
CA LEU A 148 14.19 24.90 -8.56
C LEU A 148 15.49 25.02 -7.76
N ASP A 149 16.65 24.95 -8.41
CA ASP A 149 17.97 25.05 -7.75
C ASP A 149 18.10 26.33 -6.91
N GLY A 150 17.58 27.45 -7.43
CA GLY A 150 17.58 28.73 -6.71
C GLY A 150 16.66 28.71 -5.50
N ARG A 151 15.52 28.01 -5.58
CA ARG A 151 14.60 27.81 -4.46
C ARG A 151 15.19 26.86 -3.41
N GLU A 152 15.83 25.77 -3.83
CA GLU A 152 16.50 24.82 -2.92
C GLU A 152 17.65 25.48 -2.14
N ALA A 153 18.41 26.38 -2.76
CA ALA A 153 19.43 27.16 -2.06
C ALA A 153 18.84 27.97 -0.89
N ILE A 154 17.69 28.61 -1.10
CA ILE A 154 16.98 29.33 -0.04
C ILE A 154 16.41 28.36 0.99
N GLY A 155 15.81 27.25 0.54
CA GLY A 155 15.30 26.20 1.42
C GLY A 155 16.36 25.65 2.38
N HIS A 156 17.58 25.44 1.90
CA HIS A 156 18.72 25.05 2.74
C HIS A 156 19.09 26.10 3.81
N VAL A 157 19.04 27.39 3.47
CA VAL A 157 19.31 28.47 4.43
C VAL A 157 18.22 28.51 5.50
N LEU A 158 16.95 28.53 5.10
CA LEU A 158 15.83 28.56 6.04
C LEU A 158 15.83 27.35 6.96
N LEU A 159 16.04 26.15 6.42
CA LEU A 159 16.08 24.91 7.19
C LEU A 159 17.13 24.97 8.31
N LYS A 160 18.35 25.44 8.01
CA LYS A 160 19.41 25.58 9.03
C LYS A 160 19.04 26.58 10.13
N ASN A 161 18.34 27.65 9.79
CA ASN A 161 17.94 28.68 10.74
C ASN A 161 16.81 28.21 11.67
N VAL A 162 15.87 27.41 11.16
CA VAL A 162 14.69 26.97 11.94
C VAL A 162 14.87 25.60 12.62
N ASP A 163 15.78 24.74 12.16
CA ASP A 163 16.03 23.41 12.72
C ASP A 163 16.95 23.45 13.95
N PHE A 164 16.50 24.10 15.03
CA PHE A 164 17.30 24.28 16.24
C PHE A 164 17.67 22.97 16.96
N LYS A 165 16.95 21.86 16.71
CA LYS A 165 17.29 20.52 17.22
C LYS A 165 18.35 19.81 16.38
N ASN A 166 18.73 20.39 15.24
CA ASN A 166 19.67 19.82 14.29
C ASN A 166 19.22 18.41 13.82
N ALA A 167 17.91 18.21 13.70
CA ALA A 167 17.32 16.95 13.27
C ALA A 167 17.47 16.74 11.75
N PHE A 168 17.57 17.83 11.00
CA PHE A 168 17.60 17.88 9.54
C PHE A 168 18.84 18.59 8.99
N HIS A 169 19.74 19.10 9.84
CA HIS A 169 21.04 19.64 9.42
C HIS A 169 22.19 19.32 10.36
N CYS A 170 23.42 19.39 9.83
CA CYS A 170 24.62 19.21 10.62
C CYS A 170 25.05 20.51 11.29
N ASN A 171 25.36 20.47 12.60
CA ASN A 171 25.86 21.62 13.36
C ASN A 171 27.33 21.50 13.78
N ARG A 172 28.05 20.50 13.26
CA ARG A 172 29.45 20.24 13.64
C ARG A 172 30.39 21.35 13.16
N LYS A 173 31.39 21.62 13.98
CA LYS A 173 32.39 22.68 13.84
C LYS A 173 33.79 22.06 13.91
N PHE A 174 34.73 22.58 13.12
CA PHE A 174 36.07 22.05 12.94
C PHE A 174 37.11 23.17 13.00
N MET A 175 38.28 22.87 13.53
CA MET A 175 39.40 23.82 13.64
C MET A 175 40.24 23.92 12.36
N SER A 176 40.00 23.03 11.38
CA SER A 176 40.72 23.01 10.10
C SER A 176 39.79 22.60 8.96
N ALA A 177 40.18 23.00 7.74
CA ALA A 177 39.48 22.62 6.51
C ALA A 177 39.57 21.11 6.25
N GLU A 178 40.71 20.49 6.59
CA GLU A 178 40.92 19.04 6.46
C GLU A 178 39.96 18.25 7.36
N GLY A 179 39.76 18.70 8.60
CA GLY A 179 38.83 18.06 9.53
C GLY A 179 37.38 18.15 9.04
N LEU A 180 36.99 19.29 8.45
CA LEU A 180 35.68 19.42 7.82
C LEU A 180 35.53 18.47 6.61
N ALA A 181 36.56 18.39 5.75
CA ALA A 181 36.52 17.53 4.58
C ALA A 181 36.38 16.03 4.94
N GLU A 182 37.12 15.57 5.95
CA GLU A 182 37.00 14.20 6.47
C GLU A 182 35.60 13.92 7.03
N HIS A 183 35.01 14.89 7.72
CA HIS A 183 33.65 14.78 8.23
C HIS A 183 32.61 14.71 7.12
N VAL A 184 32.69 15.56 6.09
CA VAL A 184 31.71 15.64 5.00
C VAL A 184 31.52 14.29 4.32
N CYS A 185 32.59 13.51 4.15
CA CYS A 185 32.53 12.15 3.58
C CYS A 185 31.72 11.16 4.43
N HIS A 186 31.62 11.39 5.74
CA HIS A 186 30.95 10.51 6.70
C HIS A 186 29.67 11.12 7.29
N CYS A 187 29.33 12.35 6.91
CA CYS A 187 28.16 13.04 7.43
C CYS A 187 26.88 12.28 7.06
N SER A 188 25.94 12.17 8.02
CA SER A 188 24.62 11.58 7.78
C SER A 188 23.79 12.39 6.77
N PHE A 189 24.07 13.69 6.66
CA PHE A 189 23.42 14.58 5.70
C PHE A 189 24.15 14.66 4.34
N ARG A 190 25.21 13.87 4.13
CA ARG A 190 25.93 13.88 2.84
C ARG A 190 25.00 13.43 1.72
N PRO A 191 25.07 14.07 0.54
CA PRO A 191 24.25 13.67 -0.60
C PRO A 191 24.66 12.29 -1.10
N MET A 192 23.67 11.45 -1.35
CA MET A 192 23.77 10.13 -1.93
C MET A 192 22.86 10.06 -3.15
N ALA A 193 23.24 9.23 -4.12
CA ALA A 193 22.38 8.84 -5.24
C ALA A 193 21.98 7.39 -5.06
N CYS A 194 20.77 7.03 -5.49
CA CYS A 194 20.36 5.63 -5.53
C CYS A 194 21.31 4.82 -6.42
N THR A 195 21.72 3.63 -5.95
CA THR A 195 22.57 2.70 -6.70
C THR A 195 21.76 1.73 -7.57
N ASN A 196 20.43 1.69 -7.41
CA ASN A 196 19.56 0.87 -8.25
C ASN A 196 19.54 1.46 -9.67
N GLY A 197 19.87 0.62 -10.67
CA GLY A 197 20.38 1.05 -11.98
C GLY A 197 19.50 1.94 -12.88
N SER A 198 18.30 2.33 -12.45
CA SER A 198 17.47 3.30 -13.20
C SER A 198 16.77 4.32 -12.28
N CYS A 199 17.15 4.38 -11.01
CA CYS A 199 16.61 5.36 -10.07
C CYS A 199 17.53 6.59 -10.04
N ASN A 200 17.00 7.76 -10.41
CA ASN A 200 17.72 9.04 -10.38
C ASN A 200 17.54 9.80 -9.05
N ALA A 201 16.99 9.16 -8.02
CA ALA A 201 16.73 9.81 -6.75
C ALA A 201 18.03 10.23 -6.06
N ARG A 202 18.02 11.45 -5.51
CA ARG A 202 19.08 11.99 -4.65
C ARG A 202 18.49 12.26 -3.27
N PHE A 203 19.21 11.87 -2.23
CA PHE A 203 18.78 11.99 -0.85
C PHE A 203 20.02 12.02 0.06
N CYS A 204 19.87 12.41 1.32
CA CYS A 204 20.98 12.31 2.26
C CYS A 204 21.17 10.89 2.80
N ALA A 205 22.37 10.55 3.26
CA ALA A 205 22.66 9.21 3.75
C ALA A 205 21.73 8.69 4.86
N SER A 206 21.21 9.56 5.73
CA SER A 206 20.21 9.20 6.75
C SER A 206 18.87 8.71 6.16
N GLN A 207 18.54 9.08 4.92
CA GLN A 207 17.30 8.66 4.24
C GLN A 207 17.48 7.39 3.38
N LEU A 208 18.67 6.79 3.37
CA LEU A 208 18.97 5.63 2.52
C LEU A 208 18.00 4.47 2.77
N GLU A 209 17.77 4.09 4.02
CA GLU A 209 16.88 2.98 4.37
C GLU A 209 15.42 3.26 3.98
N LYS A 210 14.95 4.48 4.24
CA LYS A 210 13.61 4.93 3.85
C LYS A 210 13.46 4.83 2.33
N HIS A 211 14.39 5.37 1.55
CA HIS A 211 14.37 5.29 0.10
C HIS A 211 14.41 3.84 -0.39
N ASP A 212 15.33 3.03 0.13
CA ASP A 212 15.51 1.63 -0.26
C ASP A 212 14.23 0.80 -0.04
N SER A 213 13.48 1.09 1.02
CA SER A 213 12.20 0.44 1.31
C SER A 213 11.12 0.71 0.24
N VAL A 214 11.14 1.88 -0.40
CA VAL A 214 10.12 2.31 -1.38
C VAL A 214 10.64 2.40 -2.82
N CYS A 215 11.94 2.13 -3.04
CA CYS A 215 12.56 2.35 -4.34
C CYS A 215 11.87 1.50 -5.43
N PRO A 216 11.30 2.12 -6.48
CA PRO A 216 10.55 1.41 -7.53
C PRO A 216 11.45 0.50 -8.39
N PHE A 217 12.76 0.78 -8.41
CA PHE A 217 13.75 0.04 -9.19
C PHE A 217 14.50 -1.01 -8.39
N LYS A 218 14.20 -1.13 -7.08
CA LYS A 218 14.79 -2.19 -6.26
C LYS A 218 14.26 -3.54 -6.73
N ILE A 219 15.18 -4.47 -6.95
CA ILE A 219 14.85 -5.86 -7.26
C ILE A 219 14.52 -6.57 -5.94
N ILE A 220 13.31 -7.12 -5.86
CA ILE A 220 12.78 -7.82 -4.68
C ILE A 220 12.20 -9.18 -5.12
N PRO A 221 12.18 -10.19 -4.23
CA PRO A 221 11.56 -11.47 -4.55
C PRO A 221 10.07 -11.30 -4.88
N CYS A 222 9.55 -12.14 -5.78
CA CYS A 222 8.15 -12.14 -6.14
C CYS A 222 7.23 -12.32 -4.91
N GLU A 223 6.18 -11.50 -4.82
CA GLU A 223 5.20 -11.57 -3.72
C GLU A 223 4.38 -12.86 -3.73
N GLN A 224 4.18 -13.45 -4.92
CA GLN A 224 3.56 -14.77 -5.10
C GLN A 224 4.55 -15.93 -4.86
N LYS A 225 5.79 -15.63 -4.41
CA LYS A 225 6.84 -16.60 -4.06
C LYS A 225 7.22 -17.55 -5.20
N CYS A 226 7.19 -17.07 -6.45
CA CYS A 226 7.88 -17.77 -7.54
C CYS A 226 9.41 -17.62 -7.38
N SER A 227 10.18 -18.25 -8.28
CA SER A 227 11.66 -18.19 -8.29
C SER A 227 12.24 -16.84 -8.67
N ASP A 228 11.43 -15.93 -9.23
CA ASP A 228 11.94 -14.72 -9.87
C ASP A 228 12.09 -13.58 -8.86
N SER A 229 13.06 -12.70 -9.15
CA SER A 229 13.21 -11.43 -8.46
C SER A 229 12.93 -10.30 -9.45
N ILE A 230 11.97 -9.46 -9.11
CA ILE A 230 11.35 -8.49 -10.01
C ILE A 230 11.60 -7.09 -9.46
N THR A 231 11.75 -6.10 -10.35
CA THR A 231 11.77 -4.70 -9.88
C THR A 231 10.43 -4.36 -9.23
N ARG A 232 10.43 -3.64 -8.11
CA ARG A 232 9.21 -3.32 -7.36
C ARG A 232 8.10 -2.76 -8.25
N ARG A 233 8.43 -1.85 -9.17
CA ARG A 233 7.46 -1.25 -10.11
C ARG A 233 6.83 -2.24 -11.11
N GLU A 234 7.49 -3.36 -11.39
CA GLU A 234 7.02 -4.38 -12.34
C GLU A 234 6.32 -5.56 -11.65
N MET A 235 6.27 -5.57 -10.32
CA MET A 235 5.72 -6.67 -9.52
C MET A 235 4.27 -6.99 -9.89
N ASP A 236 3.39 -5.99 -9.90
CA ASP A 236 1.97 -6.18 -10.22
C ASP A 236 1.79 -6.76 -11.62
N ARG A 237 2.50 -6.20 -12.60
CA ARG A 237 2.47 -6.69 -13.99
C ARG A 237 2.94 -8.14 -14.06
N HIS A 238 4.04 -8.49 -13.39
CA HIS A 238 4.53 -9.86 -13.32
C HIS A 238 3.46 -10.80 -12.73
N CYS A 239 2.95 -10.51 -11.54
CA CYS A 239 1.95 -11.29 -10.81
C CYS A 239 0.66 -11.52 -11.62
N ILE A 240 0.26 -10.57 -12.46
CA ILE A 240 -0.98 -10.65 -13.26
C ILE A 240 -0.77 -11.26 -14.63
N THR A 241 0.44 -11.25 -15.20
CA THR A 241 0.63 -11.65 -16.61
C THR A 241 1.42 -12.94 -16.76
N VAL A 242 2.63 -12.98 -16.22
CA VAL A 242 3.64 -14.01 -16.54
C VAL A 242 4.07 -14.84 -15.34
N CYS A 243 3.63 -14.48 -14.13
CA CYS A 243 4.02 -15.23 -12.94
C CYS A 243 3.48 -16.67 -13.01
N PRO A 244 4.35 -17.70 -12.83
CA PRO A 244 3.90 -19.09 -12.79
C PRO A 244 2.98 -19.38 -11.60
N MET A 245 3.07 -18.57 -10.53
CA MET A 245 2.25 -18.69 -9.33
C MET A 245 0.92 -17.94 -9.42
N LYS A 246 0.67 -17.22 -10.52
CA LYS A 246 -0.60 -16.53 -10.76
C LYS A 246 -1.76 -17.53 -10.68
N LEU A 247 -2.80 -17.17 -9.93
CA LEU A 247 -4.03 -17.94 -9.87
C LEU A 247 -4.83 -17.79 -11.16
N VAL A 248 -5.26 -18.93 -11.70
CA VAL A 248 -6.06 -19.03 -12.91
C VAL A 248 -7.12 -20.11 -12.72
N ASN A 249 -8.28 -19.91 -13.36
CA ASN A 249 -9.34 -20.91 -13.36
C ASN A 249 -8.93 -22.09 -14.25
N CYS A 250 -9.34 -23.29 -13.85
CA CYS A 250 -9.23 -24.47 -14.70
C CYS A 250 -9.88 -24.20 -16.09
N PRO A 251 -9.31 -24.67 -17.21
CA PRO A 251 -9.91 -24.53 -18.54
C PRO A 251 -11.35 -25.07 -18.63
N PHE A 252 -11.72 -26.02 -17.76
CA PHE A 252 -13.05 -26.63 -17.66
C PHE A 252 -13.99 -25.89 -16.70
N TYR A 253 -13.64 -24.71 -16.22
CA TYR A 253 -14.44 -23.96 -15.23
C TYR A 253 -15.85 -23.66 -15.71
N ALA A 254 -16.00 -23.28 -16.98
CA ALA A 254 -17.30 -23.02 -17.59
C ALA A 254 -18.20 -24.26 -17.68
N LEU A 255 -17.64 -25.47 -17.59
CA LEU A 255 -18.39 -26.72 -17.62
C LEU A 255 -18.70 -27.27 -16.22
N GLY A 256 -18.17 -26.67 -15.15
CA GLY A 256 -18.46 -27.05 -13.76
C GLY A 256 -17.24 -27.28 -12.87
N CYS A 257 -16.01 -27.31 -13.41
CA CYS A 257 -14.81 -27.46 -12.59
C CYS A 257 -14.51 -26.19 -11.79
N GLN A 258 -14.75 -26.17 -10.48
CA GLN A 258 -14.58 -24.96 -9.66
C GLN A 258 -13.13 -24.68 -9.21
N SER A 259 -12.15 -25.38 -9.77
CA SER A 259 -10.75 -25.26 -9.35
C SER A 259 -10.10 -23.96 -9.84
N THR A 260 -9.52 -23.21 -8.90
CA THR A 260 -8.66 -22.05 -9.12
C THR A 260 -7.31 -22.33 -8.48
N LEU A 261 -6.24 -22.29 -9.26
CA LEU A 261 -4.93 -22.79 -8.84
C LEU A 261 -3.79 -22.04 -9.52
N PRO A 262 -2.55 -22.13 -9.01
CA PRO A 262 -1.37 -21.57 -9.66
C PRO A 262 -1.24 -22.07 -11.11
N CYS A 263 -0.87 -21.19 -12.03
CA CYS A 263 -0.76 -21.51 -13.45
C CYS A 263 0.16 -22.71 -13.71
N CYS A 264 1.26 -22.82 -12.98
CA CYS A 264 2.19 -23.96 -13.07
C CYS A 264 1.59 -25.31 -12.66
N MET A 265 0.48 -25.32 -11.92
CA MET A 265 -0.19 -26.53 -11.42
C MET A 265 -1.36 -27.00 -12.30
N ILE A 266 -1.75 -26.23 -13.33
CA ILE A 266 -2.89 -26.59 -14.20
C ILE A 266 -2.70 -27.97 -14.83
N GLU A 267 -1.50 -28.23 -15.35
CA GLU A 267 -1.22 -29.48 -16.07
C GLU A 267 -1.37 -30.70 -15.17
N GLN A 268 -0.86 -30.60 -13.95
CA GLN A 268 -1.02 -31.65 -12.94
C GLN A 268 -2.50 -31.82 -12.56
N HIS A 269 -3.23 -30.74 -12.29
CA HIS A 269 -4.65 -30.80 -11.98
C HIS A 269 -5.48 -31.46 -13.10
N CYS A 270 -5.24 -31.09 -14.36
CA CYS A 270 -5.95 -31.69 -15.50
C CYS A 270 -5.67 -33.18 -15.64
N SER A 271 -4.48 -33.63 -15.27
CA SER A 271 -4.11 -35.05 -15.26
C SER A 271 -4.78 -35.80 -14.10
N ASP A 272 -4.73 -35.23 -12.90
CA ASP A 272 -5.24 -35.85 -11.67
C ASP A 272 -6.78 -35.88 -11.62
N THR A 273 -7.45 -34.99 -12.36
CA THR A 273 -8.92 -34.83 -12.32
C THR A 273 -9.61 -35.09 -13.67
N ILE A 274 -8.90 -35.74 -14.62
CA ILE A 274 -9.41 -35.99 -15.98
C ILE A 274 -10.77 -36.70 -15.99
N HIS A 275 -11.00 -37.62 -15.05
CA HIS A 275 -12.28 -38.32 -14.88
C HIS A 275 -13.47 -37.36 -14.77
N PHE A 276 -13.35 -36.32 -13.94
CA PHE A 276 -14.40 -35.31 -13.77
C PHE A 276 -14.50 -34.41 -15.01
N HIS A 277 -13.38 -34.05 -15.63
CA HIS A 277 -13.39 -33.25 -16.86
C HIS A 277 -14.10 -33.98 -18.01
N LEU A 278 -13.91 -35.29 -18.15
CA LEU A 278 -14.65 -36.14 -19.08
C LEU A 278 -16.15 -36.15 -18.75
N LEU A 279 -16.52 -36.29 -17.47
CA LEU A 279 -17.93 -36.26 -17.05
C LEU A 279 -18.60 -34.94 -17.43
N TYR A 280 -17.95 -33.80 -17.15
CA TYR A 280 -18.48 -32.47 -17.53
C TYR A 280 -18.64 -32.32 -19.05
N VAL A 281 -17.69 -32.82 -19.84
CA VAL A 281 -17.80 -32.80 -21.31
C VAL A 281 -18.97 -33.67 -21.78
N LEU A 282 -19.10 -34.89 -21.24
CA LEU A 282 -20.19 -35.80 -21.62
C LEU A 282 -21.56 -35.27 -21.21
N GLN A 283 -21.70 -34.63 -20.04
CA GLN A 283 -22.94 -33.96 -19.62
C GLN A 283 -23.40 -32.90 -20.63
N VAL A 284 -22.45 -32.18 -21.24
CA VAL A 284 -22.74 -31.15 -22.24
C VAL A 284 -23.12 -31.78 -23.59
N LEU A 285 -22.47 -32.88 -23.98
CA LEU A 285 -22.72 -33.59 -25.23
C LEU A 285 -24.02 -34.40 -25.20
N HIS A 286 -24.35 -35.02 -24.07
CA HIS A 286 -25.43 -36.00 -23.91
C HIS A 286 -26.41 -35.58 -22.81
N LYS A 287 -27.08 -34.44 -23.00
CA LYS A 287 -27.96 -33.82 -21.99
C LYS A 287 -29.14 -34.69 -21.53
N GLU A 288 -29.52 -35.67 -22.34
CA GLU A 288 -30.66 -36.56 -22.09
C GLU A 288 -30.25 -37.89 -21.43
N ALA A 289 -28.95 -38.16 -21.32
CA ALA A 289 -28.44 -39.38 -20.68
C ALA A 289 -28.47 -39.26 -19.15
N SER A 290 -28.69 -40.39 -18.46
CA SER A 290 -28.64 -40.42 -16.99
C SER A 290 -27.20 -40.26 -16.49
N GLU A 291 -27.03 -39.72 -15.29
CA GLU A 291 -25.70 -39.53 -14.68
C GLU A 291 -24.93 -40.86 -14.55
N ASP A 292 -25.65 -41.96 -14.26
CA ASP A 292 -25.08 -43.30 -14.16
C ASP A 292 -24.56 -43.82 -15.51
N ASP A 293 -25.28 -43.54 -16.61
CA ASP A 293 -24.85 -43.89 -17.96
C ASP A 293 -23.61 -43.10 -18.38
N LEU A 294 -23.54 -41.81 -18.01
CA LEU A 294 -22.38 -40.95 -18.26
C LEU A 294 -21.16 -41.42 -17.48
N LYS A 295 -21.29 -41.80 -16.20
CA LYS A 295 -20.18 -42.35 -15.40
C LYS A 295 -19.59 -43.63 -16.01
N ARG A 296 -20.46 -44.57 -16.40
CA ARG A 296 -20.03 -45.79 -17.11
C ARG A 296 -19.32 -45.46 -18.43
N ARG A 297 -19.79 -44.43 -19.14
CA ARG A 297 -19.14 -43.97 -20.36
C ARG A 297 -17.75 -43.38 -20.11
N VAL A 298 -17.55 -42.64 -19.01
CA VAL A 298 -16.22 -42.17 -18.61
C VAL A 298 -15.26 -43.35 -18.40
N GLU A 299 -15.68 -44.39 -17.68
CA GLU A 299 -14.85 -45.59 -17.47
C GLU A 299 -14.44 -46.26 -18.78
N GLN A 300 -15.36 -46.36 -19.75
CA GLN A 300 -15.06 -46.88 -21.09
C GLN A 300 -14.02 -46.03 -21.84
N LEU A 301 -14.11 -44.69 -21.73
CA LEU A 301 -13.15 -43.77 -22.35
C LEU A 301 -11.76 -43.88 -21.71
N GLU A 302 -11.70 -44.02 -20.38
CA GLU A 302 -10.46 -44.22 -19.63
C GLU A 302 -9.81 -45.59 -19.87
N GLN A 303 -10.60 -46.60 -20.26
CA GLN A 303 -10.10 -47.89 -20.72
C GLN A 303 -9.62 -47.84 -22.18
N ALA A 304 -10.27 -47.05 -23.03
CA ALA A 304 -9.95 -46.95 -24.45
C ALA A 304 -8.72 -46.08 -24.75
N ALA A 305 -8.35 -45.16 -23.86
CA ALA A 305 -7.19 -44.29 -24.01
C ALA A 305 -6.51 -44.02 -22.67
N SER A 306 -5.19 -43.78 -22.68
CA SER A 306 -4.48 -43.45 -21.45
C SER A 306 -4.94 -42.09 -20.90
N SER A 307 -5.04 -42.01 -19.57
CA SER A 307 -5.34 -40.75 -18.86
C SER A 307 -4.41 -39.60 -19.29
N SER A 308 -3.12 -39.88 -19.49
CA SER A 308 -2.15 -38.89 -19.98
C SER A 308 -2.52 -38.32 -21.36
N TRP A 309 -2.95 -39.17 -22.30
CA TRP A 309 -3.34 -38.72 -23.64
C TRP A 309 -4.64 -37.90 -23.62
N LEU A 310 -5.57 -38.21 -22.71
CA LEU A 310 -6.78 -37.41 -22.51
C LEU A 310 -6.44 -36.07 -21.86
N ALA A 311 -5.59 -36.05 -20.83
CA ALA A 311 -5.17 -34.84 -20.11
C ALA A 311 -4.30 -33.89 -20.95
N GLU A 312 -3.59 -34.38 -21.98
CA GLU A 312 -2.91 -33.54 -22.97
C GLU A 312 -3.86 -32.58 -23.70
N ALA A 313 -5.16 -32.90 -23.76
CA ALA A 313 -6.17 -31.98 -24.24
C ALA A 313 -6.49 -30.94 -23.17
N ARG A 314 -5.55 -30.01 -22.97
CA ARG A 314 -5.55 -28.94 -21.96
C ARG A 314 -6.65 -27.88 -22.14
N GLU A 315 -7.55 -28.07 -23.11
CA GLU A 315 -8.66 -27.19 -23.40
C GLU A 315 -9.94 -27.99 -23.68
N VAL A 316 -11.08 -27.40 -23.30
CA VAL A 316 -12.43 -27.96 -23.52
C VAL A 316 -12.62 -28.42 -24.97
N ARG A 317 -12.25 -27.58 -25.95
CA ARG A 317 -12.44 -27.91 -27.37
C ARG A 317 -11.63 -29.14 -27.77
N SER A 318 -10.37 -29.21 -27.34
CA SER A 318 -9.51 -30.35 -27.66
C SER A 318 -10.01 -31.62 -27.00
N LEU A 319 -10.46 -31.57 -25.74
CA LEU A 319 -10.95 -32.75 -25.04
C LEU A 319 -12.26 -33.24 -25.67
N THR A 320 -13.15 -32.30 -26.02
CA THR A 320 -14.41 -32.59 -26.72
C THR A 320 -14.16 -33.32 -28.05
N SER A 321 -13.17 -32.88 -28.84
CA SER A 321 -12.83 -33.58 -30.10
C SER A 321 -12.32 -35.00 -29.85
N LYS A 322 -11.40 -35.18 -28.89
CA LYS A 322 -10.88 -36.51 -28.52
C LYS A 322 -11.99 -37.44 -28.02
N VAL A 323 -12.90 -36.92 -27.19
CA VAL A 323 -14.06 -37.67 -26.70
C VAL A 323 -14.92 -38.13 -27.87
N LYS A 324 -15.28 -37.23 -28.80
CA LYS A 324 -16.09 -37.60 -29.99
C LYS A 324 -15.43 -38.67 -30.86
N ASP A 325 -14.11 -38.59 -31.06
CA ASP A 325 -13.37 -39.59 -31.85
C ASP A 325 -13.38 -40.96 -31.18
N LEU A 326 -13.31 -41.01 -29.85
CA LEU A 326 -13.45 -42.26 -29.08
C LEU A 326 -14.90 -42.76 -29.09
N GLU A 327 -15.88 -41.87 -28.93
CA GLU A 327 -17.30 -42.24 -28.97
C GLU A 327 -17.72 -42.82 -30.32
N ALA A 328 -17.16 -42.31 -31.42
CA ALA A 328 -17.39 -42.85 -32.76
C ALA A 328 -16.96 -44.31 -32.90
N LYS A 329 -15.97 -44.75 -32.11
CA LYS A 329 -15.50 -46.16 -32.08
C LYS A 329 -16.33 -47.02 -31.14
N LEU A 330 -16.80 -46.44 -30.04
CA LEU A 330 -17.51 -47.15 -28.97
C LEU A 330 -19.03 -47.24 -29.21
N GLY A 331 -19.59 -46.48 -30.16
CA GLY A 331 -21.02 -46.49 -30.45
C GLY A 331 -21.86 -45.59 -29.51
N PRO A 332 -23.21 -45.56 -29.67
CA PRO A 332 -24.10 -44.72 -28.88
C PRO A 332 -24.12 -45.13 -27.39
N ILE A 333 -24.48 -44.21 -26.50
CA ILE A 333 -24.64 -44.50 -25.07
C ILE A 333 -25.86 -45.42 -24.91
N GLU A 334 -25.61 -46.63 -24.40
CA GLU A 334 -26.68 -47.57 -24.05
C GLU A 334 -27.40 -47.06 -22.80
N ALA A 335 -28.60 -46.50 -22.99
CA ALA A 335 -29.48 -46.08 -21.92
C ALA A 335 -30.07 -47.32 -21.24
N HIS A 336 -29.70 -47.56 -19.98
CA HIS A 336 -30.37 -48.59 -19.20
C HIS A 336 -31.70 -48.05 -18.68
N ILE A 337 -32.80 -48.47 -19.30
CA ILE A 337 -34.12 -48.40 -18.68
C ILE A 337 -34.04 -49.29 -17.43
N LYS A 338 -34.11 -48.70 -16.24
CA LYS A 338 -34.37 -49.45 -15.01
C LYS A 338 -35.75 -50.10 -15.17
N ASN A 339 -35.80 -51.37 -15.58
CA ASN A 339 -37.03 -52.15 -15.57
C ASN A 339 -37.56 -52.16 -14.13
N LYS A 340 -38.70 -51.50 -13.92
CA LYS A 340 -39.38 -51.40 -12.64
C LYS A 340 -40.31 -52.61 -12.43
N ASP A 341 -39.83 -53.81 -12.75
CA ASP A 341 -40.63 -55.05 -12.79
C ASP A 341 -40.13 -56.12 -11.80
N SER A 342 -39.57 -55.74 -10.65
CA SER A 342 -39.17 -56.71 -9.62
C SER A 342 -39.64 -56.40 -8.20
N GLU A 343 -40.48 -55.39 -7.97
CA GLU A 343 -41.04 -55.12 -6.63
C GLU A 343 -42.48 -55.63 -6.43
N GLU A 344 -43.22 -56.00 -7.48
CA GLU A 344 -44.61 -56.50 -7.32
C GLU A 344 -44.71 -58.00 -6.96
N ASN A 345 -43.63 -58.78 -7.10
CA ASN A 345 -43.66 -60.23 -6.79
C ASN A 345 -43.29 -60.60 -5.35
N VAL A 346 -42.94 -59.62 -4.50
CA VAL A 346 -42.58 -59.87 -3.08
C VAL A 346 -43.76 -59.63 -2.13
N GLU A 347 -44.79 -58.89 -2.54
CA GLU A 347 -45.95 -58.62 -1.67
C GLU A 347 -46.98 -59.76 -1.63
N ILE A 348 -47.07 -60.61 -2.65
CA ILE A 348 -48.06 -61.71 -2.67
C ILE A 348 -47.62 -62.90 -1.80
N SER A 349 -46.32 -63.15 -1.63
CA SER A 349 -45.83 -64.25 -0.78
C SER A 349 -45.96 -63.97 0.72
N ASN A 350 -46.05 -62.70 1.12
CA ASN A 350 -46.06 -62.31 2.54
C ASN A 350 -47.46 -62.21 3.15
N ILE A 351 -48.53 -62.19 2.33
CA ILE A 351 -49.91 -62.16 2.81
C ILE A 351 -50.41 -63.57 3.19
N SER A 352 -49.90 -64.63 2.54
CA SER A 352 -50.31 -66.01 2.84
C SER A 352 -49.79 -66.55 4.17
N ASN A 353 -48.72 -65.97 4.73
CA ASN A 353 -48.08 -66.46 5.95
C ASN A 353 -48.53 -65.74 7.23
N ALA A 354 -49.34 -64.68 7.12
CA ALA A 354 -49.75 -63.85 8.27
C ALA A 354 -51.17 -64.17 8.80
N LEU A 355 -51.87 -65.16 8.22
CA LEU A 355 -53.24 -65.54 8.64
C LEU A 355 -53.29 -66.74 9.61
N ASP A 356 -52.18 -67.42 9.88
CA ASP A 356 -52.16 -68.64 10.71
C ASP A 356 -51.68 -68.44 12.17
N GLU A 357 -51.17 -67.26 12.57
CA GLU A 357 -50.59 -67.06 13.93
C GLU A 357 -51.30 -65.99 14.80
N ALA A 358 -52.56 -65.66 14.51
CA ALA A 358 -53.35 -64.75 15.36
C ALA A 358 -54.45 -65.48 16.14
N HIS A 359 -54.08 -66.45 17.00
CA HIS A 359 -54.92 -66.84 18.13
C HIS A 359 -54.05 -67.17 19.36
N ILE A 360 -54.40 -66.52 20.49
CA ILE A 360 -53.89 -66.67 21.87
C ILE A 360 -52.69 -65.73 22.16
N ASN A 361 -52.72 -64.72 23.04
CA ASN A 361 -53.61 -64.36 24.14
C ASN A 361 -53.40 -62.88 24.52
N GLU A 362 -54.46 -62.21 24.97
CA GLU A 362 -54.45 -60.90 25.61
C GLU A 362 -53.87 -60.96 27.05
N ASP A 363 -53.50 -59.78 27.53
CA ASP A 363 -53.72 -59.26 28.89
C ASP A 363 -52.49 -59.08 29.80
N SER A 364 -52.01 -57.83 29.92
CA SER A 364 -51.90 -57.10 31.21
C SER A 364 -51.42 -55.64 31.02
N GLN A 365 -52.10 -54.74 31.74
CA GLN A 365 -52.20 -53.28 31.58
C GLN A 365 -51.36 -52.46 32.59
N GLU A 366 -50.92 -51.27 32.16
CA GLU A 366 -50.86 -49.95 32.86
C GLU A 366 -50.15 -49.82 34.26
N ARG A 367 -49.42 -48.77 34.64
CA ARG A 367 -49.59 -47.30 34.48
C ARG A 367 -48.45 -46.59 35.24
N MET A 368 -48.05 -45.36 34.88
CA MET A 368 -47.86 -44.22 35.82
C MET A 368 -47.39 -42.96 35.10
N GLY A 369 -47.91 -41.79 35.51
CA GLY A 369 -47.57 -40.46 35.01
C GLY A 369 -47.09 -39.49 36.12
N ALA A 370 -46.50 -38.38 35.65
CA ALA A 370 -46.35 -37.03 36.22
C ALA A 370 -45.78 -36.77 37.64
N SER A 371 -44.71 -35.96 37.74
CA SER A 371 -44.44 -34.87 38.72
C SER A 371 -43.04 -34.25 38.51
N LYS A 372 -42.90 -32.94 38.25
CA LYS A 372 -42.72 -31.76 39.16
C LYS A 372 -41.30 -31.55 39.76
N LEU A 373 -40.67 -30.43 39.31
CA LEU A 373 -40.07 -29.30 40.06
C LEU A 373 -38.96 -29.48 41.14
N VAL A 374 -38.07 -28.46 41.16
CA VAL A 374 -37.15 -27.95 42.22
C VAL A 374 -35.72 -28.50 42.17
N ASN A 375 -34.73 -27.76 41.67
CA ASN A 375 -33.89 -26.68 42.28
C ASN A 375 -32.78 -27.20 43.23
N ALA A 376 -31.52 -26.97 42.86
CA ALA A 376 -30.38 -26.81 43.79
C ALA A 376 -29.22 -26.09 43.07
N SER A 377 -28.76 -25.01 43.68
CA SER A 377 -27.68 -24.11 43.26
C SER A 377 -26.48 -24.24 44.21
N GLY A 378 -25.32 -23.74 43.75
CA GLY A 378 -24.15 -23.36 44.57
C GLY A 378 -23.03 -24.39 44.58
N GLU A 379 -21.74 -24.04 44.51
CA GLU A 379 -21.03 -22.75 44.52
C GLU A 379 -19.50 -23.01 44.38
N ALA A 380 -18.71 -21.92 44.29
CA ALA A 380 -17.24 -21.76 44.39
C ALA A 380 -16.45 -21.75 43.05
N GLU A 381 -16.02 -20.58 42.53
CA GLU A 381 -14.85 -19.73 42.93
C GLU A 381 -13.50 -20.31 42.44
N SER A 382 -12.50 -19.59 41.92
CA SER A 382 -12.22 -18.17 41.64
C SER A 382 -10.80 -18.06 40.99
N LEU A 383 -10.44 -16.85 40.50
CA LEU A 383 -9.07 -16.30 40.27
C LEU A 383 -8.30 -16.81 39.02
N SER A 384 -7.66 -16.00 38.15
CA SER A 384 -7.39 -14.54 38.05
C SER A 384 -7.21 -14.16 36.58
#